data_AF-G5JNN4-F1
#
_entry.id   AF-G5JNN4-F1
#
_cell.length_a   1.000
_cell.length_b   1.000
_cell.length_c   1.000
_cell.angle_alpha   90.00
_cell.angle_beta   90.00
_cell.angle_gamma   90.00
#
_symmetry.space_group_name_H-M   'P 1'
#
loop_
_entity.id
_entity.type
_entity.pdbx_description
1 polymer ?
#
loop_
_entity_poly.entity_id
_entity_poly.type
_entity_poly.pdbx_seq_one_letter_code
_entity_poly.pdbx_strand_id
1 'polypeptide(L)'
;MFKFLKKTTKPSSESQTAPPKYSEEELKKFKQELENLLQVKEEHLEDAQYFEKLGLLYAQVSQEEDAIKNLEKSLSIKLSMGTVIKS
;
A
#
# COMPACT_ATOMS: atom_id res chain seq x y z
N MET A 1 -4.86 -34.43 10.02
CA MET A 1 -3.91 -33.39 10.49
C MET A 1 -3.49 -32.56 9.31
N PHE A 2 -3.73 -31.25 9.39
CA PHE A 2 -3.59 -30.31 8.29
C PHE A 2 -2.14 -30.22 7.83
N LYS A 3 -1.90 -30.55 6.56
CA LYS A 3 -0.65 -30.26 5.86
C LYS A 3 -0.66 -28.77 5.57
N PHE A 4 0.16 -28.01 6.31
CA PHE A 4 0.34 -26.60 6.04
C PHE A 4 0.85 -26.43 4.62
N LEU A 5 -0.03 -25.87 3.80
CA LEU A 5 0.17 -25.51 2.41
C LEU A 5 1.45 -24.67 2.29
N LYS A 6 2.45 -25.18 1.56
CA LYS A 6 3.58 -24.38 1.11
C LYS A 6 2.98 -23.20 0.34
N LYS A 7 3.10 -21.99 0.90
CA LYS A 7 2.71 -20.75 0.23
C LYS A 7 3.73 -20.45 -0.87
N THR A 8 3.69 -21.23 -1.93
CA THR A 8 4.18 -20.82 -3.25
C THR A 8 3.08 -20.02 -3.90
N THR A 9 3.00 -18.74 -3.57
CA THR A 9 2.28 -17.74 -4.37
C THR A 9 3.11 -16.49 -4.39
N LYS A 10 4.19 -16.56 -5.16
CA LYS A 10 4.65 -15.44 -5.97
C LYS A 10 3.45 -15.07 -6.86
N PRO A 11 2.80 -13.90 -6.72
CA PRO A 11 2.11 -13.37 -7.86
C PRO A 11 3.19 -13.05 -8.89
N SER A 12 3.23 -13.86 -9.94
CA SER A 12 3.72 -13.36 -11.21
C SER A 12 2.84 -12.17 -11.58
N SER A 13 3.40 -10.98 -11.47
CA SER A 13 3.17 -9.96 -12.46
C SER A 13 4.55 -9.50 -12.86
N GLU A 14 5.04 -10.11 -13.94
CA GLU A 14 5.93 -9.44 -14.85
C GLU A 14 5.53 -7.97 -14.95
N SER A 15 6.44 -7.09 -14.59
CA SER A 15 6.64 -5.86 -15.33
C SER A 15 8.14 -5.86 -15.61
N GLN A 16 8.60 -6.59 -16.65
CA GLN A 16 8.32 -6.24 -18.04
C GLN A 16 8.17 -4.73 -18.14
N THR A 17 9.18 -4.10 -18.72
CA THR A 17 9.25 -2.70 -19.12
C THR A 17 8.03 -2.34 -20.00
N ALA A 18 6.86 -2.22 -19.39
CA ALA A 18 5.73 -1.55 -19.95
C ALA A 18 6.09 -0.07 -20.00
N PRO A 19 5.69 0.66 -21.06
CA PRO A 19 5.84 2.11 -21.06
C PRO A 19 5.23 2.67 -19.77
N PRO A 20 5.83 3.71 -19.16
CA PRO A 20 5.31 4.27 -17.93
C PRO A 20 3.82 4.57 -18.15
N LYS A 21 2.97 3.94 -17.33
CA LYS A 21 1.51 4.08 -17.43
C LYS A 21 1.07 5.54 -17.26
N TYR A 22 1.92 6.35 -16.65
CA TYR A 22 1.73 7.75 -16.32
C TYR A 22 2.83 8.59 -16.98
N SER A 23 2.51 9.83 -17.35
CA SER A 23 3.51 10.78 -17.86
C SER A 23 4.50 11.19 -16.77
N GLU A 24 5.62 11.81 -17.15
CA GLU A 24 6.60 12.32 -16.18
C GLU A 24 6.00 13.37 -15.24
N GLU A 25 5.07 14.19 -15.74
CA GLU A 25 4.35 15.19 -14.96
C GLU A 25 3.42 14.55 -13.93
N GLU A 26 2.76 13.45 -14.28
CA GLU A 26 1.89 12.71 -13.35
C GLU A 26 2.71 12.03 -12.26
N LEU A 27 3.82 11.39 -12.63
CA LEU A 27 4.76 10.82 -11.66
C LEU A 27 5.30 11.88 -10.70
N LYS A 28 5.57 13.09 -11.19
CA LYS A 28 5.99 14.22 -10.35
C LYS A 28 4.90 14.61 -9.35
N LYS A 29 3.63 14.67 -9.79
CA LYS A 29 2.50 14.94 -8.89
C LYS A 29 2.33 13.87 -7.82
N PHE A 30 2.43 12.59 -8.19
CA PHE A 30 2.34 11.50 -7.22
C PHE A 30 3.46 11.57 -6.18
N LYS A 31 4.70 11.85 -6.60
CA LYS A 31 5.83 12.04 -5.67
C LYS A 31 5.64 13.23 -4.74
N GLN A 32 5.16 14.36 -5.26
CA GLN A 32 4.86 15.54 -4.44
C GLN A 32 3.76 15.26 -3.41
N GLU A 33 2.68 14.59 -3.81
CA GLU A 33 1.60 14.21 -2.91
C GLU A 33 2.09 13.23 -1.83
N LEU A 34 2.95 12.29 -2.22
CA LEU A 34 3.57 11.34 -1.29
C LEU A 34 4.43 12.05 -0.26
N GLU A 35 5.24 13.03 -0.67
CA GLU A 35 6.04 13.85 0.24
C GLU A 35 5.16 14.66 1.20
N ASN A 36 4.09 15.28 0.71
CA ASN A 36 3.13 16.00 1.55
C ASN A 36 2.49 15.09 2.61
N LEU A 37 2.06 13.88 2.22
CA LEU A 37 1.50 12.91 3.16
C LEU A 37 2.52 12.44 4.19
N LEU A 38 3.79 12.26 3.80
CA LEU A 38 4.84 11.86 4.72
C LEU A 38 5.17 12.95 5.75
N GLN A 39 5.00 14.23 5.41
CA GLN A 39 5.21 15.34 6.36
C GLN A 39 4.18 15.36 7.49
N VAL A 40 2.93 14.96 7.23
CA VAL A 40 1.83 14.96 8.22
C VAL A 40 1.64 13.60 8.91
N LYS A 41 2.57 12.67 8.73
CA LYS A 41 2.46 11.25 9.13
C LYS A 41 2.12 11.04 10.62
N GLU A 42 2.60 11.91 11.50
CA GLU A 42 2.44 11.74 12.95
C GLU A 42 0.98 11.90 13.42
N GLU A 43 0.15 12.62 12.68
CA GLU A 43 -1.27 12.83 13.02
C GLU A 43 -2.18 11.66 12.58
N HIS A 44 -1.69 10.80 11.68
CA HIS A 44 -2.49 9.78 11.00
C HIS A 44 -2.07 8.34 11.36
N LEU A 45 -1.45 8.11 12.53
CA LEU A 45 -0.93 6.80 12.92
C LEU A 45 -1.98 5.68 12.98
N GLU A 46 -3.24 6.05 13.23
CA GLU A 46 -4.40 5.14 13.31
C GLU A 46 -5.40 5.35 12.15
N ASP A 47 -5.04 6.15 11.15
CA ASP A 47 -5.92 6.43 10.02
C ASP A 47 -5.67 5.41 8.90
N ALA A 48 -6.60 4.47 8.75
CA ALA A 48 -6.51 3.47 7.69
C ALA A 48 -6.56 4.09 6.28
N GLN A 49 -7.28 5.20 6.09
CA GLN A 49 -7.38 5.86 4.78
C GLN A 49 -6.04 6.50 4.39
N TYR A 50 -5.32 7.04 5.37
CA TYR A 50 -3.97 7.56 5.17
C TYR A 50 -3.01 6.50 4.62
N PHE A 51 -2.95 5.33 5.26
CA PHE A 51 -2.08 4.24 4.79
C PHE A 51 -2.54 3.64 3.46
N GLU A 52 -3.85 3.62 3.18
CA GLU A 52 -4.38 3.20 1.89
C GLU A 52 -3.92 4.15 0.77
N LYS A 53 -4.03 5.46 0.98
CA LYS A 53 -3.61 6.48 0.03
C LYS A 53 -2.11 6.43 -0.24
N LEU A 54 -1.29 6.25 0.81
CA LEU A 54 0.15 6.03 0.66
C LEU A 54 0.44 4.79 -0.19
N GLY A 55 -0.22 3.66 0.11
CA GLY A 55 -0.03 2.42 -0.62
C GLY A 55 -0.34 2.55 -2.11
N LEU A 56 -1.43 3.25 -2.46
CA LEU A 56 -1.79 3.53 -3.84
C LEU A 56 -0.77 4.43 -4.55
N LEU A 57 -0.30 5.49 -3.89
CA LEU A 57 0.72 6.39 -4.45
C LEU A 57 2.05 5.66 -4.68
N TYR A 58 2.48 4.82 -3.73
CA TYR A 58 3.67 3.98 -3.88
C TYR A 58 3.54 3.02 -5.07
N ALA A 59 2.37 2.43 -5.29
CA ALA A 59 2.13 1.59 -6.47
C ALA A 59 2.21 2.38 -7.78
N GLN A 60 1.78 3.64 -7.78
CA GLN A 60 1.85 4.52 -8.95
C GLN A 60 3.28 4.96 -9.29
N VAL A 61 4.17 5.07 -8.30
CA VAL A 61 5.59 5.41 -8.51
C VAL A 61 6.49 4.16 -8.62
N SER A 62 5.90 2.99 -8.87
CA SER A 62 6.59 1.70 -9.01
C SER A 62 7.38 1.25 -7.77
N GLN A 63 6.97 1.70 -6.58
CA GLN A 63 7.52 1.25 -5.29
C GLN A 63 6.59 0.20 -4.67
N GLU A 64 6.63 -1.00 -5.26
CA GLU A 64 5.68 -2.08 -4.93
C GLU A 64 5.80 -2.59 -3.49
N GLU A 65 7.02 -2.70 -2.95
CA GLU A 65 7.26 -3.16 -1.58
C GLU A 65 6.62 -2.20 -0.55
N ASP A 66 6.85 -0.89 -0.73
CA ASP A 66 6.25 0.14 0.11
C ASP A 66 4.74 0.22 -0.08
N ALA A 67 4.24 -0.02 -1.30
CA ALA A 67 2.81 -0.08 -1.57
C ALA A 67 2.14 -1.19 -0.75
N ILE A 68 2.67 -2.41 -0.82
CA ILE A 68 2.16 -3.58 -0.10
C ILE A 68 2.16 -3.32 1.40
N LYS A 69 3.29 -2.84 1.95
CA LYS A 69 3.44 -2.58 3.38
C LYS A 69 2.39 -1.58 3.91
N ASN A 70 2.14 -0.51 3.17
CA ASN A 70 1.16 0.50 3.58
C ASN A 70 -0.28 -0.01 3.42
N LEU A 71 -0.60 -0.75 2.37
CA LEU A 71 -1.92 -1.39 2.20
C LEU A 71 -2.19 -2.42 3.30
N GLU A 72 -1.21 -3.25 3.66
CA GLU A 72 -1.31 -4.20 4.76
C GLU A 72 -1.57 -3.50 6.09
N LYS A 73 -0.89 -2.37 6.34
CA LYS A 73 -1.12 -1.57 7.54
C LYS A 73 -2.54 -0.97 7.57
N SER A 74 -3.02 -0.43 6.45
CA SER A 74 -4.40 0.06 6.32
C SER A 74 -5.42 -1.04 6.66
N LEU A 75 -5.23 -2.23 6.08
CA LEU A 75 -6.09 -3.38 6.36
C LEU A 75 -6.02 -3.80 7.83
N SER A 76 -4.83 -3.82 8.42
CA SER A 76 -4.67 -4.16 9.85
C SER A 76 -5.45 -3.20 10.76
N ILE A 77 -5.49 -1.91 10.44
CA ILE A 77 -6.25 -0.91 11.21
C ILE A 77 -7.75 -1.09 10.99
N LYS A 78 -8.20 -1.27 9.73
CA LYS A 78 -9.63 -1.55 9.44
C LYS A 78 -10.10 -2.81 10.15
N LEU A 79 -9.27 -3.85 10.18
CA LEU A 79 -9.55 -5.10 10.87
C LEU A 79 -9.55 -4.92 12.38
N SER A 80 -8.56 -4.21 12.97
CA SER A 80 -8.53 -3.97 14.42
C SER A 80 -9.79 -3.24 14.89
N MET A 81 -10.23 -2.21 14.15
CA MET A 81 -11.49 -1.49 14.39
C MET A 81 -12.73 -2.38 14.26
N GLY A 82 -12.71 -3.38 13.36
CA GLY A 82 -13.81 -4.33 13.17
C GLY A 82 -13.88 -5.46 14.21
N THR A 83 -12.76 -5.83 14.82
CA THR A 83 -12.69 -6.93 15.81
C THR A 83 -13.20 -6.57 17.22
N VAL A 84 -13.53 -5.31 17.50
CA VAL A 84 -14.05 -4.92 18.83
C VAL A 84 -15.48 -5.41 19.10
N ILE A 85 -16.10 -6.12 18.15
CA ILE A 85 -17.46 -6.69 18.28
C ILE A 85 -17.43 -8.22 18.27
N LYS A 86 -16.56 -8.87 19.04
CA LYS A 86 -16.72 -10.29 19.41
C LYS A 86 -16.09 -10.57 20.79
N SER A 87 -16.84 -10.26 21.85
CA SER A 87 -16.80 -10.99 23.13
C SER A 87 -17.93 -10.53 24.02
#